data_AF-A0A411YGB6-F1
#
_entry.id   AF-A0A411YGB6-F1
#
_cell.length_a   1.000
_cell.length_b   1.000
_cell.length_c   1.000
_cell.angle_alpha   90.00
_cell.angle_beta   90.00
_cell.angle_gamma   90.00
#
_symmetry.space_group_name_H-M   'P 1'
#
loop_
_entity.id
_entity.type
_entity.pdbx_description
1 polymer ?
#
loop_
_entity_poly.entity_id
_entity_poly.type
_entity_poly.pdbx_seq_one_letter_code
_entity_poly.pdbx_strand_id
1 'polypeptide(L)'
;MRRAGFGPQHPEGVSHHAQQRRDIAPLADQPKGRDTCRARGQDKPSRQTDVPIEVPGHLEVHPLDQGEPMSTSKHLARTAGALYLLMAVLGGIAHLGVRADIRVPGEAAATAANIAANPTLFRFSLVADIAMATIFVFVGVAFYLLLRHVDRHAAGLLVIFVAVAAGMILVNLVFHHAALLVATDPAAYAVDAHSADSLALLLVDMHHHGYTIAGVFFGLWLLPLGYLAYRSGLFSRVLSVLLVVAGAAWIVGTLVEVLCPDLPAVVHAIISAPTIAEFWMVAYLIIKGVRTPTSDQLATPAT
;
A
#
# COMPACT_ATOMS: atom_id res chain seq x y z
N MET A 1 65.87 43.16 -24.25
CA MET A 1 66.43 41.79 -24.14
C MET A 1 65.38 40.81 -24.67
N ARG A 2 65.44 40.44 -25.96
CA ARG A 2 65.92 39.16 -26.52
C ARG A 2 65.19 37.87 -26.07
N ARG A 3 64.38 37.35 -27.02
CA ARG A 3 64.27 35.96 -27.55
C ARG A 3 63.75 34.84 -26.61
N ALA A 4 62.69 34.07 -26.90
CA ALA A 4 62.31 33.21 -28.06
C ALA A 4 62.59 31.71 -27.80
N GLY A 5 61.57 30.88 -28.02
CA GLY A 5 61.57 29.41 -28.13
C GLY A 5 60.10 28.92 -28.16
N PHE A 6 59.44 28.62 -29.30
CA PHE A 6 59.57 27.45 -30.20
C PHE A 6 59.64 26.14 -29.39
N GLY A 7 58.77 25.12 -29.52
CA GLY A 7 57.69 24.76 -30.45
C GLY A 7 57.11 23.38 -30.02
N PRO A 8 56.16 22.79 -30.77
CA PRO A 8 55.23 21.73 -30.33
C PRO A 8 55.70 20.31 -30.66
N GLN A 9 55.16 19.27 -29.99
CA GLN A 9 55.23 17.87 -30.44
C GLN A 9 53.97 17.07 -30.05
N HIS A 10 53.16 16.75 -31.05
CA HIS A 10 52.47 15.45 -31.19
C HIS A 10 53.20 14.73 -32.34
N PRO A 11 53.38 13.40 -32.34
CA PRO A 11 52.33 12.52 -32.90
C PRO A 11 52.27 11.08 -32.34
N GLU A 12 51.13 10.42 -32.62
CA GLU A 12 50.91 9.02 -33.05
C GLU A 12 51.59 7.80 -32.39
N GLY A 13 50.81 6.71 -32.25
CA GLY A 13 51.32 5.32 -32.11
C GLY A 13 50.58 4.45 -31.09
N VAL A 14 49.36 3.96 -31.35
CA VAL A 14 49.08 2.60 -31.91
C VAL A 14 49.06 1.46 -30.86
N SER A 15 47.82 1.08 -30.51
CA SER A 15 47.22 -0.26 -30.28
C SER A 15 48.02 -1.44 -29.70
N HIS A 16 47.44 -2.08 -28.67
CA HIS A 16 47.19 -3.54 -28.60
C HIS A 16 46.05 -3.80 -27.58
N HIS A 17 44.85 -4.16 -28.03
CA HIS A 17 44.30 -5.53 -28.01
C HIS A 17 44.11 -6.15 -26.61
N ALA A 18 42.87 -6.20 -26.11
CA ALA A 18 42.26 -7.42 -25.58
C ALA A 18 40.74 -7.24 -25.40
N GLN A 19 40.05 -7.56 -26.48
CA GLN A 19 38.62 -7.77 -26.63
C GLN A 19 38.18 -8.96 -25.77
N GLN A 20 37.28 -8.77 -24.80
CA GLN A 20 36.57 -9.88 -24.14
C GLN A 20 35.16 -10.00 -24.72
N ARG A 21 35.10 -10.62 -25.91
CA ARG A 21 33.89 -11.24 -26.45
C ARG A 21 34.03 -12.76 -26.29
N ARG A 22 33.05 -13.39 -25.64
CA ARG A 22 32.67 -14.79 -25.77
C ARG A 22 31.15 -14.84 -25.67
N ASP A 23 30.38 -15.65 -26.38
CA ASP A 23 30.51 -16.34 -27.66
C ASP A 23 29.06 -16.63 -28.04
N ILE A 24 28.62 -16.15 -29.21
CA ILE A 24 27.35 -16.55 -29.83
C ILE A 24 27.72 -17.67 -30.81
N ALA A 25 27.27 -18.90 -30.54
CA ALA A 25 27.43 -20.02 -31.47
C ALA A 25 26.29 -20.00 -32.52
N PRO A 26 26.58 -20.29 -33.81
CA PRO A 26 25.61 -20.18 -34.89
C PRO A 26 24.92 -21.50 -35.28
N LEU A 27 23.83 -21.30 -36.00
CA LEU A 27 22.93 -22.22 -36.68
C LEU A 27 23.61 -23.07 -37.77
N ALA A 28 23.28 -24.37 -37.83
CA ALA A 28 23.42 -25.29 -38.96
C ALA A 28 22.59 -26.55 -38.61
N ASP A 29 21.95 -27.32 -39.47
CA ASP A 29 21.54 -27.29 -40.88
C ASP A 29 20.59 -28.52 -40.99
N GLN A 30 19.55 -28.47 -41.82
CA GLN A 30 18.63 -29.61 -41.99
C GLN A 30 19.29 -30.78 -42.73
N PRO A 31 18.65 -31.97 -42.72
CA PRO A 31 18.24 -32.47 -44.02
C PRO A 31 16.79 -32.97 -44.08
N LYS A 32 16.30 -32.86 -45.31
CA LYS A 32 14.96 -33.12 -45.82
C LYS A 32 14.97 -34.42 -46.62
N GLY A 33 13.92 -35.23 -46.52
CA GLY A 33 13.57 -36.31 -47.44
C GLY A 33 13.17 -37.60 -46.73
N ARG A 34 12.25 -38.44 -47.22
CA ARG A 34 11.33 -38.45 -48.37
C ARG A 34 10.33 -39.58 -48.09
N ASP A 35 9.11 -39.42 -48.60
CA ASP A 35 8.25 -40.42 -49.26
C ASP A 35 8.10 -41.83 -48.63
N THR A 36 6.86 -42.26 -48.36
CA THR A 36 6.12 -43.09 -49.32
C THR A 36 4.71 -43.48 -48.84
N CYS A 37 3.91 -43.80 -49.83
CA CYS A 37 2.48 -43.96 -49.88
C CYS A 37 2.03 -45.40 -49.54
N ARG A 38 0.73 -45.54 -49.22
CA ARG A 38 -0.21 -46.59 -49.67
C ARG A 38 -0.50 -47.82 -48.77
N ALA A 39 -1.77 -47.82 -48.33
CA ALA A 39 -2.82 -48.82 -48.60
C ALA A 39 -2.95 -50.14 -47.80
N ARG A 40 -4.13 -50.22 -47.14
CA ARG A 40 -5.22 -51.19 -47.35
C ARG A 40 -5.18 -52.53 -46.59
N GLY A 41 -6.16 -52.69 -45.71
CA GLY A 41 -6.73 -53.97 -45.28
C GLY A 41 -8.12 -53.73 -44.70
N GLN A 42 -9.16 -54.17 -45.42
CA GLN A 42 -10.58 -54.21 -45.02
C GLN A 42 -10.89 -55.48 -44.20
N ASP A 43 -12.11 -55.50 -43.64
CA ASP A 43 -12.90 -56.61 -43.05
C ASP A 43 -13.05 -56.47 -41.52
N LYS A 44 -14.23 -56.52 -40.87
CA LYS A 44 -15.64 -56.79 -41.24
C LYS A 44 -16.51 -56.28 -40.06
N PRO A 45 -17.82 -56.07 -40.19
CA PRO A 45 -18.67 -55.55 -39.13
C PRO A 45 -19.26 -56.69 -38.28
N SER A 46 -19.26 -56.55 -36.95
CA SER A 46 -19.97 -57.48 -36.07
C SER A 46 -20.68 -56.75 -34.94
N ARG A 47 -22.01 -56.73 -35.08
CA ARG A 47 -23.05 -56.78 -34.05
C ARG A 47 -23.04 -55.72 -32.96
N GLN A 48 -23.91 -54.75 -33.22
CA GLN A 48 -24.74 -54.07 -32.25
C GLN A 48 -25.36 -55.06 -31.25
N THR A 49 -24.99 -54.88 -29.97
CA THR A 49 -25.78 -55.32 -28.83
C THR A 49 -26.25 -54.07 -28.13
N ASP A 50 -27.53 -53.73 -28.33
CA ASP A 50 -28.23 -52.74 -27.51
C ASP A 50 -28.25 -53.26 -26.07
N VAL A 51 -27.45 -52.65 -25.21
CA VAL A 51 -27.56 -52.81 -23.75
C VAL A 51 -28.39 -51.62 -23.25
N PRO A 52 -29.54 -51.84 -22.60
CA PRO A 52 -30.25 -50.75 -21.94
C PRO A 52 -29.40 -50.28 -20.76
N ILE A 53 -28.86 -49.06 -20.83
CA ILE A 53 -28.29 -48.40 -19.66
C ILE A 53 -29.47 -47.86 -18.86
N GLU A 54 -29.88 -48.65 -17.87
CA GLU A 54 -30.74 -48.25 -16.77
C GLU A 54 -30.03 -47.10 -16.03
N VAL A 55 -30.59 -45.88 -16.09
CA VAL A 55 -30.07 -44.71 -15.37
C VAL A 55 -30.61 -44.80 -13.94
N PRO A 56 -29.78 -45.09 -12.92
CA PRO A 56 -30.25 -45.06 -11.54
C PRO A 56 -30.52 -43.60 -11.15
N GLY A 57 -31.68 -43.41 -10.54
CA GLY A 57 -32.24 -42.10 -10.22
C GLY A 57 -31.35 -41.22 -9.36
N HIS A 58 -31.60 -39.92 -9.50
CA HIS A 58 -31.41 -38.87 -8.52
C HIS A 58 -30.11 -38.96 -7.72
N LEU A 59 -29.03 -38.45 -8.33
CA LEU A 59 -27.93 -37.89 -7.55
C LEU A 59 -28.50 -36.70 -6.78
N GLU A 60 -28.93 -36.92 -5.53
CA GLU A 60 -29.13 -35.85 -4.58
C GLU A 60 -27.83 -35.05 -4.50
N VAL A 61 -27.87 -33.87 -5.11
CA VAL A 61 -26.83 -32.87 -4.92
C VAL A 61 -26.98 -32.39 -3.48
N HIS A 62 -26.27 -33.04 -2.58
CA HIS A 62 -26.09 -32.57 -1.21
C HIS A 62 -25.60 -31.12 -1.32
N PRO A 63 -26.38 -30.11 -0.89
CA PRO A 63 -25.90 -28.74 -0.91
C PRO A 63 -24.65 -28.73 -0.03
N LEU A 64 -23.52 -28.35 -0.59
CA LEU A 64 -22.38 -27.97 0.22
C LEU A 64 -22.88 -26.86 1.13
N ASP A 65 -23.02 -27.20 2.39
CA ASP A 65 -23.34 -26.35 3.53
C ASP A 65 -22.59 -25.01 3.40
N GLN A 66 -23.26 -24.00 2.82
CA GLN A 66 -22.78 -22.62 2.73
C GLN A 66 -23.11 -21.88 4.02
N GLY A 67 -22.79 -22.49 5.15
CA GLY A 67 -22.94 -21.93 6.47
C GLY A 67 -21.59 -21.68 7.13
N GLU A 68 -20.77 -20.77 6.60
CA GLU A 68 -19.74 -20.15 7.46
C GLU A 68 -20.47 -19.57 8.69
N PRO A 69 -20.24 -20.09 9.90
CA PRO A 69 -21.14 -19.85 11.01
C PRO A 69 -21.16 -18.35 11.33
N MET A 70 -22.36 -17.79 11.53
CA MET A 70 -22.57 -16.35 11.78
C MET A 70 -21.72 -15.80 12.95
N SER A 71 -21.20 -16.66 13.83
CA SER A 71 -20.25 -16.30 14.89
C SER A 71 -18.87 -15.88 14.34
N THR A 72 -18.35 -16.57 13.32
CA THR A 72 -17.04 -16.30 12.70
C THR A 72 -17.01 -14.91 12.05
N SER A 73 -18.04 -14.55 11.31
CA SER A 73 -18.15 -13.23 10.66
C SER A 73 -18.24 -12.08 11.68
N LYS A 74 -18.98 -12.27 12.79
CA LYS A 74 -19.06 -11.29 13.89
C LYS A 74 -17.72 -11.11 14.61
N HIS A 75 -16.99 -12.19 14.85
CA HIS A 75 -15.66 -12.12 15.46
C HIS A 75 -14.68 -11.39 14.54
N LEU A 76 -14.70 -11.70 13.24
CA LEU A 76 -13.85 -11.03 12.24
C LEU A 76 -14.15 -9.52 12.13
N ALA A 77 -15.43 -9.13 12.13
CA ALA A 77 -15.84 -7.73 12.09
C ALA A 77 -15.35 -6.94 13.33
N ARG A 78 -15.41 -7.54 14.53
CA ARG A 78 -14.88 -6.94 15.75
C ARG A 78 -13.36 -6.81 15.72
N THR A 79 -12.67 -7.84 15.23
CA THR A 79 -11.21 -7.80 15.06
C THR A 79 -10.78 -6.73 14.06
N ALA A 80 -11.45 -6.62 12.91
CA ALA A 80 -11.19 -5.57 11.93
C ALA A 80 -11.36 -4.17 12.53
N GLY A 81 -12.46 -3.94 13.26
CA GLY A 81 -12.70 -2.68 13.96
C GLY A 81 -11.65 -2.38 15.05
N ALA A 82 -11.26 -3.36 15.84
CA ALA A 82 -10.24 -3.21 16.89
C ALA A 82 -8.84 -2.92 16.32
N LEU A 83 -8.45 -3.60 15.23
CA LEU A 83 -7.20 -3.33 14.53
C LEU A 83 -7.19 -1.91 13.95
N TYR A 84 -8.30 -1.47 13.37
CA TYR A 84 -8.40 -0.12 12.80
C TYR A 84 -8.35 0.96 13.88
N LEU A 85 -8.98 0.72 15.03
CA LEU A 85 -8.86 1.61 16.20
C LEU A 85 -7.42 1.67 16.70
N LEU A 86 -6.76 0.52 16.87
CA LEU A 86 -5.37 0.46 17.33
C LEU A 86 -4.44 1.22 16.38
N MET A 87 -4.62 1.04 15.07
CA MET A 87 -3.91 1.79 14.04
C MET A 87 -4.10 3.31 14.20
N ALA A 88 -5.34 3.76 14.40
CA ALA A 88 -5.66 5.18 14.58
C ALA A 88 -5.03 5.77 15.86
N VAL A 89 -5.03 5.02 16.97
CA VAL A 89 -4.39 5.45 18.21
C VAL A 89 -2.87 5.57 18.05
N LEU A 90 -2.22 4.57 17.45
CA LEU A 90 -0.78 4.60 17.21
C LEU A 90 -0.39 5.75 16.27
N GLY A 91 -1.15 5.95 15.19
CA GLY A 91 -0.96 7.07 14.27
C GLY A 91 -1.16 8.42 14.96
N GLY A 92 -2.19 8.56 15.79
CA GLY A 92 -2.45 9.77 16.58
C GLY A 92 -1.32 10.10 17.54
N ILE A 93 -0.78 9.12 18.28
CA ILE A 93 0.35 9.30 19.19
C ILE A 93 1.59 9.78 18.43
N ALA A 94 1.93 9.11 17.32
CA ALA A 94 3.11 9.46 16.54
C ALA A 94 2.95 10.83 15.85
N HIS A 95 1.75 11.18 15.37
CA HIS A 95 1.51 12.42 14.63
C HIS A 95 1.27 13.64 15.53
N LEU A 96 0.33 13.53 16.48
CA LEU A 96 -0.09 14.65 17.33
C LEU A 96 0.77 14.81 18.59
N GLY A 97 1.38 13.72 19.09
CA GLY A 97 2.12 13.74 20.35
C GLY A 97 3.62 14.02 20.23
N VAL A 98 4.23 13.77 19.05
CA VAL A 98 5.70 13.87 18.88
C VAL A 98 6.07 14.82 17.73
N ARG A 99 5.38 14.74 16.59
CA ARG A 99 5.77 15.50 15.40
C ARG A 99 5.35 16.97 15.43
N ALA A 100 4.24 17.30 16.09
CA ALA A 100 3.72 18.66 16.17
C ALA A 100 4.60 19.62 17.01
N ASP A 101 5.23 19.11 18.08
CA ASP A 101 5.98 19.95 19.02
C ASP A 101 7.46 20.12 18.64
N ILE A 102 8.00 19.26 17.76
CA ILE A 102 9.44 19.19 17.51
C ILE A 102 9.88 19.99 16.27
N ARG A 103 9.05 20.00 15.23
CA ARG A 103 9.37 20.70 13.97
C ARG A 103 9.01 22.17 14.09
N VAL A 104 10.02 23.05 13.97
CA VAL A 104 9.82 24.50 13.84
C VAL A 104 10.11 24.89 12.38
N PRO A 105 9.08 25.16 11.56
CA PRO A 105 9.25 25.43 10.14
C PRO A 105 10.23 26.60 9.90
N GLY A 106 11.26 26.37 9.07
CA GLY A 106 12.25 27.38 8.73
C GLY A 106 13.33 27.65 9.80
N GLU A 107 13.23 27.07 10.99
CA GLU A 107 14.21 27.24 12.07
C GLU A 107 14.99 25.95 12.33
N ALA A 108 16.14 25.83 11.65
CA ALA A 108 16.98 24.64 11.72
C ALA A 108 17.53 24.38 13.13
N ALA A 109 18.08 25.42 13.77
CA ALA A 109 18.66 25.31 15.11
C ALA A 109 17.61 24.92 16.16
N ALA A 110 16.41 25.51 16.10
CA ALA A 110 15.33 25.19 17.03
C ALA A 110 14.84 23.74 16.84
N THR A 111 14.65 23.30 15.60
CA THR A 111 14.24 21.92 15.28
C THR A 111 15.29 20.92 15.76
N ALA A 112 16.58 21.13 15.45
CA ALA A 112 17.66 20.25 15.87
C ALA A 112 17.79 20.18 17.40
N ALA A 113 17.69 21.32 18.09
CA ALA A 113 17.70 21.38 19.55
C ALA A 113 16.52 20.60 20.16
N ASN A 114 15.31 20.73 19.61
CA ASN A 114 14.14 20.00 20.09
C ASN A 114 14.30 18.47 19.94
N ILE A 115 14.88 18.02 18.83
CA ILE A 115 15.20 16.61 18.58
C ILE A 115 16.25 16.11 19.58
N ALA A 116 17.35 16.85 19.73
CA ALA A 116 18.45 16.51 20.62
C ALA A 116 18.04 16.50 22.11
N ALA A 117 17.09 17.36 22.49
CA ALA A 117 16.53 17.41 23.84
C ALA A 117 15.60 16.22 24.14
N ASN A 118 14.97 15.61 23.12
CA ASN A 118 13.94 14.57 23.29
C ASN A 118 14.18 13.30 22.45
N PRO A 119 15.36 12.67 22.49
CA PRO A 119 15.69 11.54 21.63
C PRO A 119 14.83 10.30 21.89
N THR A 120 14.43 10.07 23.15
CA THR A 120 13.58 8.94 23.54
C THR A 120 12.17 9.08 22.96
N LEU A 121 11.63 10.30 22.95
CA LEU A 121 10.32 10.60 22.37
C LEU A 121 10.33 10.33 20.86
N PHE A 122 11.41 10.74 20.17
CA PHE A 122 11.61 10.48 18.74
C PHE A 122 11.68 8.99 18.42
N ARG A 123 12.45 8.21 19.20
CA ARG A 123 12.52 6.74 19.06
C ARG A 123 11.18 6.07 19.32
N PHE A 124 10.41 6.56 20.30
CA PHE A 124 9.09 6.04 20.59
C PHE A 124 8.12 6.29 19.42
N SER A 125 8.15 7.50 18.83
CA SER A 125 7.37 7.80 17.61
C SER A 125 7.74 6.87 16.46
N LEU A 126 9.05 6.60 16.26
CA LEU A 126 9.52 5.68 15.23
C LEU A 126 8.93 4.26 15.42
N VAL A 127 9.00 3.73 16.64
CA VAL A 127 8.44 2.40 16.96
C VAL A 127 6.93 2.38 16.80
N ALA A 128 6.25 3.45 17.22
CA ALA A 128 4.80 3.59 17.07
C ALA A 128 4.38 3.60 15.59
N ASP A 129 5.10 4.30 14.72
CA ASP A 129 4.83 4.31 13.27
C ASP A 129 5.12 2.95 12.61
N ILE A 130 6.19 2.25 13.02
CA ILE A 130 6.46 0.88 12.53
C ILE A 130 5.30 -0.05 12.90
N ALA A 131 4.85 0.01 14.16
CA ALA A 131 3.73 -0.78 14.62
C ALA A 131 2.44 -0.39 13.87
N MET A 132 2.19 0.90 13.68
CA MET A 132 1.04 1.43 12.94
C MET A 132 1.02 0.94 11.49
N ALA A 133 2.13 1.05 10.76
CA ALA A 133 2.24 0.57 9.37
C ALA A 133 2.03 -0.94 9.27
N THR A 134 2.56 -1.70 10.23
CA THR A 134 2.38 -3.16 10.29
C THR A 134 0.91 -3.52 10.55
N ILE A 135 0.28 -2.86 11.52
CA ILE A 135 -1.14 -3.04 11.85
C ILE A 135 -2.02 -2.62 10.68
N PHE A 136 -1.64 -1.58 9.93
CA PHE A 136 -2.39 -1.14 8.76
C PHE A 136 -2.52 -2.25 7.71
N VAL A 137 -1.46 -3.02 7.44
CA VAL A 137 -1.53 -4.20 6.57
C VAL A 137 -2.53 -5.23 7.10
N PHE A 138 -2.51 -5.51 8.41
CA PHE A 138 -3.48 -6.42 9.03
C PHE A 138 -4.92 -5.90 8.95
N VAL A 139 -5.13 -4.58 9.06
CA VAL A 139 -6.43 -3.94 8.83
C VAL A 139 -6.90 -4.20 7.40
N GLY A 140 -6.04 -4.02 6.41
CA GLY A 140 -6.35 -4.32 5.01
C GLY A 140 -6.77 -5.76 4.80
N VAL A 141 -6.01 -6.71 5.35
CA VAL A 141 -6.33 -8.15 5.28
C VAL A 141 -7.64 -8.48 6.00
N ALA A 142 -7.88 -7.90 7.17
CA ALA A 142 -9.11 -8.11 7.93
C ALA A 142 -10.35 -7.61 7.15
N PHE A 143 -10.26 -6.42 6.54
CA PHE A 143 -11.31 -5.90 5.68
C PHE A 143 -11.49 -6.72 4.40
N TYR A 144 -10.42 -7.24 3.81
CA TYR A 144 -10.52 -8.17 2.69
C TYR A 144 -11.30 -9.42 3.07
N LEU A 145 -10.94 -10.09 4.17
CA LEU A 145 -11.64 -11.29 4.61
C LEU A 145 -13.11 -10.99 4.93
N LEU A 146 -13.40 -9.81 5.48
CA LEU A 146 -14.76 -9.38 5.81
C LEU A 146 -15.60 -9.08 4.56
N LEU A 147 -15.02 -8.42 3.55
CA LEU A 147 -15.76 -7.83 2.42
C LEU A 147 -15.57 -8.56 1.08
N ARG A 148 -14.70 -9.56 1.00
CA ARG A 148 -14.44 -10.36 -0.22
C ARG A 148 -15.68 -11.02 -0.81
N HIS A 149 -16.72 -11.26 0.02
CA HIS A 149 -17.98 -11.86 -0.43
C HIS A 149 -18.86 -10.89 -1.22
N VAL A 150 -18.62 -9.58 -1.11
CA VAL A 150 -19.35 -8.53 -1.84
C VAL A 150 -18.74 -8.31 -3.22
N ASP A 151 -17.42 -8.04 -3.26
CA ASP A 151 -16.64 -7.93 -4.49
C ASP A 151 -15.17 -8.26 -4.18
N ARG A 152 -14.68 -9.35 -4.76
CA ARG A 152 -13.32 -9.85 -4.52
C ARG A 152 -12.25 -8.94 -5.12
N HIS A 153 -12.53 -8.26 -6.23
CA HIS A 153 -11.57 -7.40 -6.92
C HIS A 153 -11.39 -6.08 -6.18
N ALA A 154 -12.50 -5.44 -5.77
CA ALA A 154 -12.45 -4.23 -4.96
C ALA A 154 -11.79 -4.50 -3.60
N ALA A 155 -12.09 -5.65 -2.97
CA ALA A 155 -11.42 -6.06 -1.74
C ALA A 155 -9.92 -6.28 -1.96
N GLY A 156 -9.51 -6.88 -3.09
CA GLY A 156 -8.11 -7.05 -3.45
C GLY A 156 -7.38 -5.72 -3.63
N LEU A 157 -8.01 -4.76 -4.32
CA LEU A 157 -7.47 -3.40 -4.50
C LEU A 157 -7.24 -2.69 -3.17
N LEU A 158 -8.17 -2.84 -2.22
CA LEU A 158 -8.03 -2.30 -0.87
C LEU A 158 -6.71 -2.78 -0.23
N VAL A 159 -6.44 -4.09 -0.26
CA VAL A 159 -5.20 -4.64 0.34
C VAL A 159 -3.96 -4.13 -0.37
N ILE A 160 -4.00 -4.04 -1.71
CA ILE A 160 -2.86 -3.52 -2.50
C ILE A 160 -2.54 -2.08 -2.10
N PHE A 161 -3.55 -1.20 -2.05
CA PHE A 161 -3.33 0.19 -1.68
C PHE A 161 -2.84 0.34 -0.24
N VAL A 162 -3.38 -0.44 0.69
CA VAL A 162 -2.91 -0.49 2.07
C VAL A 162 -1.45 -0.95 2.16
N ALA A 163 -1.07 -2.01 1.44
CA ALA A 163 0.29 -2.53 1.47
C ALA A 163 1.30 -1.52 0.88
N VAL A 164 0.94 -0.85 -0.21
CA VAL A 164 1.77 0.22 -0.80
C VAL A 164 1.90 1.40 0.18
N ALA A 165 0.81 1.85 0.79
CA ALA A 165 0.82 2.91 1.79
C ALA A 165 1.72 2.57 3.00
N ALA A 166 1.57 1.36 3.55
CA ALA A 166 2.41 0.89 4.65
C ALA A 166 3.89 0.83 4.27
N GLY A 167 4.22 0.35 3.06
CA GLY A 167 5.57 0.36 2.53
C GLY A 167 6.15 1.76 2.41
N MET A 168 5.36 2.72 1.89
CA MET A 168 5.77 4.13 1.80
C MET A 168 6.04 4.73 3.18
N ILE A 169 5.18 4.46 4.18
CA ILE A 169 5.40 4.90 5.57
C ILE A 169 6.75 4.38 6.07
N LEU A 170 7.00 3.07 5.96
CA LEU A 170 8.22 2.45 6.49
C LEU A 170 9.49 2.97 5.82
N VAL A 171 9.47 3.20 4.50
CA VAL A 171 10.60 3.83 3.79
C VAL A 171 10.78 5.28 4.24
N ASN A 172 9.68 6.02 4.41
CA ASN A 172 9.71 7.41 4.84
C ASN A 172 10.23 7.60 6.28
N LEU A 173 10.10 6.58 7.12
CA LEU A 173 10.66 6.55 8.48
C LEU A 173 12.20 6.63 8.50
N VAL A 174 12.86 6.27 7.39
CA VAL A 174 14.32 6.41 7.27
C VAL A 174 14.75 7.87 7.43
N PHE A 175 14.00 8.82 6.85
CA PHE A 175 14.30 10.24 6.99
C PHE A 175 14.11 10.73 8.43
N HIS A 176 13.06 10.27 9.10
CA HIS A 176 12.81 10.57 10.51
C HIS A 176 13.95 10.03 11.39
N HIS A 177 14.35 8.78 11.18
CA HIS A 177 15.45 8.20 11.94
C HIS A 177 16.78 8.92 11.66
N ALA A 178 17.07 9.24 10.40
CA ALA A 178 18.26 9.98 10.02
C ALA A 178 18.32 11.37 10.69
N ALA A 179 17.19 12.08 10.79
CA ALA A 179 17.13 13.37 11.48
C ALA A 179 17.56 13.26 12.95
N LEU A 180 17.12 12.20 13.64
CA LEU A 180 17.53 11.92 15.01
C LEU A 180 19.04 11.68 15.12
N LEU A 181 19.59 10.87 14.21
CA LEU A 181 21.01 10.52 14.21
C LEU A 181 21.89 11.77 14.01
N VAL A 182 21.54 12.60 13.02
CA VAL A 182 22.26 13.84 12.73
C VAL A 182 22.14 14.85 13.87
N ALA A 183 20.98 14.97 14.51
CA ALA A 183 20.78 15.91 15.61
C ALA A 183 21.45 15.47 16.93
N THR A 184 21.71 14.17 17.13
CA THR A 184 22.25 13.64 18.40
C THR A 184 23.73 13.31 18.35
N ASP A 185 24.23 12.82 17.22
CA ASP A 185 25.63 12.46 17.04
C ASP A 185 26.08 12.66 15.58
N PRO A 186 26.19 13.92 15.11
CA PRO A 186 26.53 14.21 13.71
C PRO A 186 27.93 13.69 13.33
N ALA A 187 28.87 13.66 14.27
CA ALA A 187 30.24 13.22 14.04
C ALA A 187 30.33 11.73 13.67
N ALA A 188 29.49 10.88 14.27
CA ALA A 188 29.41 9.46 13.94
C ALA A 188 28.99 9.18 12.48
N TYR A 189 28.34 10.14 11.82
CA TYR A 189 27.84 10.03 10.45
C TYR A 189 28.59 10.93 9.45
N ALA A 190 29.78 11.42 9.84
CA ALA A 190 30.61 12.31 9.03
C ALA A 190 29.87 13.60 8.59
N VAL A 191 28.95 14.08 9.42
CA VAL A 191 28.25 15.35 9.21
C VAL A 191 28.98 16.45 9.96
N ASP A 192 29.32 17.54 9.27
CA ASP A 192 29.95 18.70 9.88
C ASP A 192 28.97 19.41 10.82
N ALA A 193 29.45 19.82 12.00
CA ALA A 193 28.63 20.45 13.03
C ALA A 193 27.93 21.73 12.55
N HIS A 194 28.52 22.47 11.60
CA HIS A 194 27.91 23.67 11.04
C HIS A 194 26.72 23.36 10.12
N SER A 195 26.66 22.14 9.57
CA SER A 195 25.60 21.68 8.66
C SER A 195 24.59 20.74 9.31
N ALA A 196 24.84 20.28 10.53
CA ALA A 196 24.01 19.28 11.20
C ALA A 196 22.57 19.76 11.38
N ASP A 197 22.37 21.00 11.82
CA ASP A 197 21.03 21.55 12.07
C ASP A 197 20.20 21.68 10.78
N SER A 198 20.81 22.18 9.70
CA SER A 198 20.13 22.33 8.41
C SER A 198 19.82 20.99 7.76
N LEU A 199 20.72 20.01 7.92
CA LEU A 199 20.47 18.64 7.47
C LEU A 199 19.36 17.96 8.29
N ALA A 200 19.32 18.16 9.61
CA ALA A 200 18.27 17.64 10.47
C ALA A 200 16.89 18.21 10.07
N LEU A 201 16.81 19.53 9.84
CA LEU A 201 15.58 20.17 9.35
C LEU A 201 15.15 19.60 8.00
N LEU A 202 16.08 19.50 7.04
CA LEU A 202 15.81 18.93 5.72
C LEU A 202 15.25 17.51 5.83
N LEU A 203 15.82 16.65 6.67
CA LEU A 203 15.37 15.27 6.86
C LEU A 203 13.97 15.21 7.49
N VAL A 204 13.66 16.08 8.44
CA VAL A 204 12.30 16.21 9.00
C VAL A 204 11.30 16.71 7.94
N ASP A 205 11.70 17.67 7.11
CA ASP A 205 10.87 18.20 6.02
C ASP A 205 10.63 17.15 4.93
N MET A 206 11.66 16.38 4.55
CA MET A 206 11.53 15.27 3.61
C MET A 206 10.58 14.19 4.16
N HIS A 207 10.69 13.89 5.45
CA HIS A 207 9.74 12.99 6.11
C HIS A 207 8.30 13.51 6.05
N HIS A 208 8.11 14.80 6.32
CA HIS A 208 6.79 15.44 6.24
C HIS A 208 6.20 15.36 4.83
N HIS A 209 6.96 15.76 3.80
CA HIS A 209 6.52 15.67 2.41
C HIS A 209 6.30 14.23 1.95
N GLY A 210 7.10 13.27 2.40
CA GLY A 210 6.88 11.85 2.13
C GLY A 210 5.54 11.35 2.67
N TYR A 211 5.11 11.83 3.84
CA TYR A 211 3.77 11.56 4.37
C TYR A 211 2.67 12.22 3.53
N THR A 212 2.85 13.48 3.12
CA THR A 212 1.92 14.17 2.20
C THR A 212 1.71 13.35 0.93
N ILE A 213 2.80 12.89 0.30
CA ILE A 213 2.75 12.10 -0.94
C ILE A 213 2.07 10.73 -0.70
N ALA A 214 2.36 10.07 0.42
CA ALA A 214 1.67 8.83 0.82
C ALA A 214 0.16 9.03 1.03
N GLY A 215 -0.28 10.28 1.27
CA GLY A 215 -1.68 10.70 1.33
C GLY A 215 -2.54 10.23 0.16
N VAL A 216 -1.99 10.14 -1.06
CA VAL A 216 -2.73 9.58 -2.21
C VAL A 216 -3.17 8.15 -1.92
N PHE A 217 -2.31 7.32 -1.33
CA PHE A 217 -2.65 5.94 -1.01
C PHE A 217 -3.53 5.82 0.22
N PHE A 218 -3.46 6.77 1.17
CA PHE A 218 -4.45 6.91 2.25
C PHE A 218 -5.83 7.27 1.70
N GLY A 219 -5.91 7.97 0.56
CA GLY A 219 -7.18 8.17 -0.12
C GLY A 219 -7.65 6.96 -0.94
N LEU A 220 -6.73 6.35 -1.71
CA LEU A 220 -7.05 5.26 -2.63
C LEU A 220 -7.59 4.01 -1.95
N TRP A 221 -7.14 3.67 -0.74
CA TRP A 221 -7.69 2.51 -0.03
C TRP A 221 -9.09 2.77 0.57
N LEU A 222 -9.43 4.03 0.86
CA LEU A 222 -10.76 4.42 1.36
C LEU A 222 -11.84 4.33 0.29
N LEU A 223 -11.50 4.50 -0.99
CA LEU A 223 -12.44 4.38 -2.10
C LEU A 223 -13.06 2.97 -2.22
N PRO A 224 -12.29 1.87 -2.36
CA PRO A 224 -12.84 0.52 -2.38
C PRO A 224 -13.44 0.14 -1.04
N LEU A 225 -12.88 0.61 0.10
CA LEU A 225 -13.47 0.36 1.42
C LEU A 225 -14.87 0.96 1.53
N GLY A 226 -15.05 2.23 1.16
CA GLY A 226 -16.34 2.92 1.19
C GLY A 226 -17.35 2.30 0.22
N TYR A 227 -16.91 1.92 -0.98
CA TYR A 227 -17.73 1.18 -1.94
C TYR A 227 -18.23 -0.16 -1.38
N LEU A 228 -17.31 -0.98 -0.85
CA LEU A 228 -17.63 -2.28 -0.26
C LEU A 228 -18.52 -2.11 0.98
N ALA A 229 -18.22 -1.14 1.83
CA ALA A 229 -19.03 -0.82 3.01
C ALA A 229 -20.47 -0.46 2.63
N TYR A 230 -20.65 0.36 1.58
CA TYR A 230 -21.96 0.76 1.07
C TYR A 230 -22.76 -0.43 0.53
N ARG A 231 -22.11 -1.31 -0.25
CA ARG A 231 -22.72 -2.49 -0.88
C ARG A 231 -23.02 -3.61 0.13
N SER A 232 -22.17 -3.78 1.13
CA SER A 232 -22.28 -4.86 2.12
C SER A 232 -23.48 -4.70 3.06
N GLY A 233 -23.94 -3.47 3.32
CA GLY A 233 -24.97 -3.19 4.30
C GLY A 233 -24.56 -3.39 5.77
N LEU A 234 -23.32 -3.83 6.04
CA LEU A 234 -22.78 -3.98 7.40
C LEU A 234 -22.60 -2.62 8.11
N PHE A 235 -22.35 -1.58 7.34
CA PHE A 235 -22.13 -0.21 7.82
C PHE A 235 -23.30 0.70 7.47
N SER A 236 -23.39 1.85 8.15
CA SER A 236 -24.36 2.86 7.74
C SER A 236 -24.00 3.43 6.36
N ARG A 237 -25.02 3.66 5.51
CA ARG A 237 -24.80 4.23 4.17
C ARG A 237 -24.12 5.61 4.25
N VAL A 238 -24.49 6.42 5.24
CA VAL A 238 -23.89 7.73 5.49
C VAL A 238 -22.39 7.59 5.75
N LEU A 239 -22.00 6.69 6.65
CA LEU A 239 -20.58 6.45 6.95
C LEU A 239 -19.82 6.01 5.69
N SER A 240 -20.40 5.10 4.91
CA SER A 240 -19.77 4.60 3.69
C SER A 240 -19.53 5.70 2.65
N VAL A 241 -20.48 6.62 2.48
CA VAL A 241 -20.32 7.79 1.61
C VAL A 241 -19.26 8.74 2.14
N LEU A 242 -19.25 9.02 3.44
CA LEU A 242 -18.23 9.88 4.05
C LEU A 242 -16.81 9.33 3.89
N LEU A 243 -16.62 8.00 3.87
CA LEU A 243 -15.32 7.41 3.58
C LEU A 243 -14.85 7.66 2.15
N VAL A 244 -15.77 7.58 1.19
CA VAL A 244 -15.44 7.90 -0.21
C VAL A 244 -15.06 9.38 -0.33
N VAL A 245 -15.79 10.27 0.35
CA VAL A 245 -15.49 11.71 0.37
C VAL A 245 -14.15 11.98 1.06
N ALA A 246 -13.86 11.31 2.19
CA ALA A 246 -12.56 11.39 2.86
C ALA A 246 -11.42 10.89 1.97
N GLY A 247 -11.64 9.78 1.24
CA GLY A 247 -10.66 9.27 0.30
C GLY A 247 -10.37 10.23 -0.85
N ALA A 248 -11.41 10.87 -1.38
CA ALA A 248 -11.25 11.91 -2.39
C ALA A 248 -10.53 13.16 -1.83
N ALA A 249 -10.85 13.56 -0.59
CA ALA A 249 -10.20 14.66 0.10
C ALA A 249 -8.70 14.43 0.30
N TRP A 250 -8.29 13.21 0.65
CA TRP A 250 -6.87 12.83 0.71
C TRP A 250 -6.16 13.03 -0.64
N ILE A 251 -6.74 12.50 -1.71
CA ILE A 251 -6.13 12.58 -3.04
C ILE A 251 -6.05 14.04 -3.51
N VAL A 252 -7.16 14.77 -3.43
CA VAL A 252 -7.21 16.17 -3.85
C VAL A 252 -6.31 17.03 -2.97
N GLY A 253 -6.30 16.81 -1.65
CA GLY A 253 -5.44 17.51 -0.71
C GLY A 253 -3.97 17.35 -1.03
N THR A 254 -3.52 16.11 -1.23
CA THR A 254 -2.13 15.83 -1.63
C THR A 254 -1.79 16.48 -2.97
N LEU A 255 -2.68 16.38 -3.98
CA LEU A 255 -2.42 17.00 -5.29
C LEU A 255 -2.35 18.52 -5.19
N VAL A 256 -3.23 19.15 -4.41
CA VAL A 256 -3.24 20.60 -4.23
C VAL A 256 -1.98 21.07 -3.50
N GLU A 257 -1.51 20.35 -2.48
CA GLU A 257 -0.26 20.67 -1.78
C GLU A 257 0.97 20.57 -2.70
N VAL A 258 0.98 19.61 -3.62
CA VAL A 258 2.10 19.42 -4.56
C VAL A 258 2.05 20.42 -5.73
N LEU A 259 0.86 20.67 -6.30
CA LEU A 259 0.71 21.49 -7.50
C LEU A 259 0.61 22.99 -7.17
N CYS A 260 0.07 23.33 -5.99
CA CYS A 260 -0.25 24.70 -5.59
C CYS A 260 0.17 24.97 -4.13
N PRO A 261 1.48 24.92 -3.80
CA PRO A 261 1.97 25.08 -2.43
C PRO A 261 1.71 26.48 -1.84
N ASP A 262 1.48 27.49 -2.68
CA ASP A 262 1.27 28.88 -2.27
C ASP A 262 -0.19 29.19 -1.88
N LEU A 263 -1.07 28.19 -1.86
CA LEU A 263 -2.47 28.41 -1.50
C LEU A 263 -2.62 28.76 -0.01
N PRO A 264 -3.62 29.60 0.35
CA PRO A 264 -3.86 29.93 1.74
C PRO A 264 -4.17 28.67 2.58
N ALA A 265 -3.66 28.64 3.82
CA ALA A 265 -3.88 27.52 4.75
C ALA A 265 -5.37 27.17 4.95
N VAL A 266 -6.28 28.15 4.83
CA VAL A 266 -7.73 27.91 4.90
C VAL A 266 -8.23 27.00 3.77
N VAL A 267 -7.65 27.08 2.58
CA VAL A 267 -8.00 26.21 1.44
C VAL A 267 -7.57 24.78 1.72
N HIS A 268 -6.35 24.58 2.22
CA HIS A 268 -5.87 23.27 2.65
C HIS A 268 -6.73 22.69 3.79
N ALA A 269 -7.16 23.53 4.74
CA ALA A 269 -8.05 23.11 5.83
C ALA A 269 -9.44 22.68 5.32
N ILE A 270 -10.02 23.41 4.37
CA ILE A 270 -11.32 23.04 3.77
C ILE A 270 -11.23 21.71 3.03
N ILE A 271 -10.15 21.51 2.25
CA ILE A 271 -9.95 20.27 1.49
C ILE A 271 -9.72 19.07 2.41
N SER A 272 -9.00 19.25 3.51
CA SER A 272 -8.71 18.18 4.48
C SER A 272 -9.85 17.92 5.46
N ALA A 273 -10.80 18.84 5.65
CA ALA A 273 -11.91 18.66 6.58
C ALA A 273 -12.68 17.33 6.46
N PRO A 274 -12.93 16.76 5.26
CA PRO A 274 -13.62 15.49 5.14
C PRO A 274 -12.85 14.29 5.72
N THR A 275 -11.52 14.38 5.89
CA THR A 275 -10.71 13.34 6.55
C THR A 275 -11.09 13.14 8.02
N ILE A 276 -11.76 14.13 8.64
CA ILE A 276 -12.36 14.00 9.98
C ILE A 276 -13.37 12.83 10.03
N ALA A 277 -13.97 12.46 8.89
CA ALA A 277 -14.85 11.32 8.79
C ALA A 277 -14.18 9.98 9.16
N GLU A 278 -12.85 9.87 9.04
CA GLU A 278 -12.12 8.68 9.49
C GLU A 278 -12.13 8.56 11.01
N PHE A 279 -11.87 9.67 11.71
CA PHE A 279 -12.00 9.72 13.16
C PHE A 279 -13.45 9.47 13.59
N TRP A 280 -14.42 9.91 12.79
CA TRP A 280 -15.83 9.57 13.00
C TRP A 280 -16.13 8.09 12.78
N MET A 281 -15.46 7.42 11.83
CA MET A 281 -15.55 5.97 11.65
C MET A 281 -14.97 5.21 12.85
N VAL A 282 -13.82 5.65 13.34
CA VAL A 282 -13.20 5.09 14.55
C VAL A 282 -14.16 5.26 15.75
N ALA A 283 -14.72 6.46 15.94
CA ALA A 283 -15.71 6.72 17.00
C ALA A 283 -17.00 5.90 16.83
N TYR A 284 -17.49 5.75 15.60
CA TYR A 284 -18.67 4.94 15.28
C TYR A 284 -18.45 3.47 15.64
N LEU A 285 -17.26 2.93 15.35
CA LEU A 285 -16.89 1.55 15.66
C LEU A 285 -16.73 1.32 17.16
N ILE A 286 -16.20 2.30 17.92
CA ILE A 286 -16.13 2.25 19.39
C ILE A 286 -17.53 2.19 20.00
N ILE A 287 -18.46 3.04 19.55
CA ILE A 287 -19.75 3.24 20.22
C ILE A 287 -20.78 2.20 19.77
N LYS A 288 -20.84 1.89 18.47
CA LYS A 288 -21.97 1.19 17.87
C LYS A 288 -21.64 -0.21 17.37
N GLY A 289 -20.36 -0.53 17.18
CA GLY A 289 -19.95 -1.77 16.53
C GLY A 289 -20.48 -1.89 15.09
N VAL A 290 -20.30 -3.07 14.48
CA VAL A 290 -20.81 -3.38 13.14
C VAL A 290 -22.26 -3.88 13.26
N ARG A 291 -23.17 -3.42 12.40
CA ARG A 291 -24.57 -3.85 12.43
C ARG A 291 -24.64 -5.33 12.08
N THR A 292 -25.24 -6.14 12.96
CA THR A 292 -25.65 -7.49 12.59
C THR A 292 -26.86 -7.42 11.66
N PRO A 293 -26.86 -8.12 10.51
CA PRO A 293 -28.09 -8.38 9.79
C PRO A 293 -29.04 -9.12 10.75
N THR A 294 -30.19 -8.52 11.05
CA THR A 294 -31.22 -9.18 11.85
C THR A 294 -31.72 -10.38 11.05
N SER A 295 -31.71 -11.56 11.68
CA SER A 295 -32.20 -12.83 11.13
C SER A 295 -33.70 -12.86 10.81
N ASP A 296 -34.38 -11.70 10.76
CA ASP A 296 -35.83 -11.58 10.61
C ASP A 296 -36.33 -11.69 9.17
N GLN A 297 -35.42 -11.65 8.18
CA GLN A 297 -35.79 -11.79 6.76
C GLN A 297 -35.76 -13.23 6.23
N LEU A 298 -35.44 -14.21 7.07
CA LEU A 298 -35.53 -15.65 6.72
C LEU A 298 -36.80 -16.33 7.26
N ALA A 299 -37.69 -15.60 7.95
CA ALA A 299 -38.88 -16.14 8.60
C ALA A 299 -40.21 -15.62 8.03
N THR A 300 -40.25 -15.14 6.79
CA THR A 300 -41.52 -14.91 6.09
C THR A 300 -41.64 -15.89 4.92
N PRO A 301 -42.32 -17.04 5.09
CA PRO A 301 -42.74 -17.81 3.94
C PRO A 301 -43.71 -16.95 3.13
N ALA A 302 -43.46 -16.86 1.83
CA ALA A 302 -44.38 -16.23 0.89
C ALA A 302 -45.76 -16.88 1.01
N THR A 303 -46.78 -16.06 1.23
CA THR A 303 -48.19 -16.38 0.96
C THR A 303 -48.74 -15.33 0.03
#